data_AF-H1W1F9-F1
#
_entry.id   AF-H1W1F9-F1
#
_cell.length_a   1.000
_cell.length_b   1.000
_cell.length_c   1.000
_cell.angle_alpha   90.00
_cell.angle_beta   90.00
_cell.angle_gamma   90.00
#
_symmetry.space_group_name_H-M   'P 1'
#
loop_
_entity.id
_entity.type
_entity.pdbx_description
1 polymer ?
#
loop_
_entity_poly.entity_id
_entity_poly.type
_entity_poly.pdbx_seq_one_letter_code
_entity_poly.pdbx_strand_id
1 'polypeptide(L)'
;VVLGRDNEAGPRPPLSTSFGLSADNVLEWEVITANGTFLTASKTENADLFWALSGGGPGNWGVVTSLTVKAHADAKVGGATLVIMAADNDNAAFFEAIDAFHEELAAMVDGGSMVVYYFAAAFFQIAPLNAFNKTADEVRTLLAPFVARLDGLGIKYTVAYSEFDSYYGHYDQYFGPLPIGNIQVGIAHIGSFSRSLAAKGATFIGVGTDVGRFGNKDSNSVTPAWRSALVHATLTTVWDFEAPWEDMLANQDLMTNVLMKEIEALTPTGGAYMNEADFQQPNFQKEFFGSNYNALLCLKQKWDPEGFFYVRNAVGSESWGVANDGRMCRV
;
A
#
# COMPACT_ATOMS: atom_id res chain seq x y z
N VAL A 1 11.98 -6.38 10.72
CA VAL A 1 12.20 -5.15 9.92
C VAL A 1 12.99 -5.54 8.68
N VAL A 2 12.40 -5.44 7.48
CA VAL A 2 13.17 -5.56 6.24
C VAL A 2 13.74 -4.17 5.96
N LEU A 3 15.04 -3.99 6.21
CA LEU A 3 15.64 -2.66 6.35
C LEU A 3 15.45 -1.77 5.10
N GLY A 4 15.61 -2.35 3.90
CA GLY A 4 15.40 -1.69 2.61
C GLY A 4 13.95 -1.72 2.11
N ARG A 5 13.50 -2.87 1.57
CA ARG A 5 12.23 -3.05 0.79
C ARG A 5 11.08 -2.19 1.26
N ASP A 6 10.74 -2.28 2.54
CA ASP A 6 9.59 -1.56 3.07
C ASP A 6 9.86 -0.06 2.98
N ASN A 7 10.88 0.41 3.71
CA ASN A 7 11.20 1.82 3.90
C ASN A 7 11.57 2.57 2.61
N GLU A 8 12.26 1.91 1.66
CA GLU A 8 12.75 2.53 0.43
C GLU A 8 11.64 2.85 -0.61
N ALA A 9 10.45 2.25 -0.48
CA ALA A 9 9.31 2.50 -1.36
C ALA A 9 8.21 3.37 -0.71
N GLY A 10 8.30 3.66 0.59
CA GLY A 10 7.23 4.32 1.35
C GLY A 10 6.12 3.34 1.76
N PRO A 11 6.37 2.49 2.77
CA PRO A 11 5.44 1.46 3.20
C PRO A 11 4.42 2.07 4.17
N ARG A 12 3.27 1.39 4.29
CA ARG A 12 2.15 1.77 5.15
C ARG A 12 2.13 0.98 6.47
N PRO A 13 2.82 1.42 7.55
CA PRO A 13 2.52 0.89 8.88
C PRO A 13 1.04 1.11 9.24
N PRO A 14 0.39 0.27 10.07
CA PRO A 14 -1.02 0.41 10.48
C PRO A 14 -1.43 1.74 11.15
N LEU A 15 -0.49 2.66 11.38
CA LEU A 15 -0.69 4.00 11.90
C LEU A 15 -0.24 5.11 10.93
N SER A 16 -0.25 4.85 9.61
CA SER A 16 0.20 5.85 8.62
C SER A 16 -0.58 7.15 8.65
N THR A 17 -1.87 7.13 8.96
CA THR A 17 -2.63 8.38 9.18
C THR A 17 -2.05 9.22 10.33
N SER A 18 -1.49 8.58 11.36
CA SER A 18 -0.94 9.26 12.54
C SER A 18 0.51 9.70 12.36
N PHE A 19 1.32 8.97 11.58
CA PHE A 19 2.77 9.14 11.53
C PHE A 19 3.39 9.22 10.12
N GLY A 20 2.61 9.11 9.06
CA GLY A 20 3.07 9.08 7.66
C GLY A 20 3.49 7.70 7.17
N LEU A 21 4.05 7.65 5.96
CA LEU A 21 4.69 6.44 5.43
C LEU A 21 6.04 6.23 6.15
N SER A 22 6.63 5.04 6.16
CA SER A 22 7.95 4.88 6.81
C SER A 22 9.04 5.70 6.10
N ALA A 23 8.92 5.98 4.79
CA ALA A 23 9.78 6.93 4.07
C ALA A 23 9.68 8.40 4.59
N ASP A 24 8.59 8.76 5.28
CA ASP A 24 8.45 10.05 5.97
C ASP A 24 9.13 10.04 7.36
N ASN A 25 9.51 8.85 7.84
CA ASN A 25 10.09 8.61 9.17
C ASN A 25 11.59 8.30 9.13
N VAL A 26 12.20 8.05 7.98
CA VAL A 26 13.65 7.92 7.86
C VAL A 26 14.34 9.27 8.10
N LEU A 27 15.43 9.21 8.86
CA LEU A 27 16.32 10.33 9.16
C LEU A 27 17.64 10.19 8.41
N GLU A 28 18.19 8.97 8.37
CA GLU A 28 19.48 8.65 7.76
C GLU A 28 19.49 7.22 7.20
N TRP A 29 20.31 6.98 6.17
CA TRP A 29 20.61 5.69 5.58
C TRP A 29 22.13 5.45 5.57
N GLU A 30 22.59 4.26 5.91
CA GLU A 30 23.97 3.81 5.64
C GLU A 30 23.96 2.87 4.42
N VAL A 31 24.74 3.20 3.40
CA VAL A 31 24.63 2.58 2.07
C VAL A 31 25.99 2.32 1.44
N ILE A 32 26.15 1.15 0.81
CA ILE A 32 27.28 0.84 -0.08
C ILE A 32 26.85 1.08 -1.53
N THR A 33 27.46 2.05 -2.20
CA THR A 33 27.18 2.41 -3.61
C THR A 33 27.75 1.40 -4.61
N ALA A 34 27.40 1.52 -5.90
CA ALA A 34 27.79 0.59 -6.96
C ALA A 34 29.32 0.43 -7.13
N ASN A 35 30.09 1.47 -6.79
CA ASN A 35 31.55 1.47 -6.78
C ASN A 35 32.18 0.96 -5.45
N GLY A 36 31.37 0.43 -4.52
CA GLY A 36 31.81 -0.10 -3.23
C GLY A 36 32.10 0.93 -2.14
N THR A 37 31.71 2.19 -2.31
CA THR A 37 31.91 3.23 -1.28
C THR A 37 30.81 3.16 -0.22
N PHE A 38 31.18 3.12 1.06
CA PHE A 38 30.25 3.24 2.18
C PHE A 38 29.97 4.72 2.46
N LEU A 39 28.70 5.12 2.49
CA LEU A 39 28.24 6.49 2.67
C LEU A 39 27.07 6.58 3.65
N THR A 40 26.98 7.69 4.37
CA THR A 40 25.75 8.12 5.05
C THR A 40 24.96 9.03 4.12
N ALA A 41 23.66 8.80 4.00
CA ALA A 41 22.73 9.68 3.29
C ALA A 41 21.66 10.19 4.25
N SER A 42 21.57 11.50 4.42
CA SER A 42 20.65 12.22 5.30
C SER A 42 20.15 13.50 4.60
N LYS A 43 19.28 14.28 5.26
CA LYS A 43 18.84 15.58 4.71
C LYS A 43 19.95 16.63 4.56
N THR A 44 21.12 16.41 5.17
CA THR A 44 22.26 17.35 5.17
C THR A 44 23.53 16.78 4.56
N GLU A 45 23.58 15.48 4.26
CA GLU A 45 24.73 14.78 3.68
C GLU A 45 24.25 13.81 2.60
N ASN A 46 24.81 13.88 1.38
CA ASN A 46 24.34 13.09 0.24
C ASN A 46 22.80 13.17 0.05
N ALA A 47 22.23 14.37 0.23
CA ALA A 47 20.79 14.58 0.37
C ALA A 47 19.96 14.18 -0.86
N ASP A 48 20.58 14.15 -2.05
CA ASP A 48 19.96 13.63 -3.27
C ASP A 48 19.85 12.08 -3.24
N LEU A 49 20.87 11.39 -2.72
CA LEU A 49 20.79 9.95 -2.47
C LEU A 49 19.76 9.63 -1.37
N PHE A 50 19.72 10.42 -0.28
CA PHE A 50 18.69 10.29 0.76
C PHE A 50 17.28 10.45 0.18
N TRP A 51 17.08 11.45 -0.69
CA TRP A 51 15.81 11.70 -1.35
C TRP A 51 15.40 10.51 -2.22
N ALA A 52 16.32 9.99 -3.04
CA ALA A 52 16.09 8.84 -3.92
C ALA A 52 15.83 7.52 -3.17
N LEU A 53 16.59 7.23 -2.10
CA LEU A 53 16.35 6.08 -1.23
C LEU A 53 14.99 6.16 -0.54
N SER A 54 14.51 7.37 -0.22
CA SER A 54 13.27 7.56 0.54
C SER A 54 12.03 7.60 -0.38
N GLY A 55 11.74 6.51 -1.09
CA GLY A 55 10.55 6.37 -1.95
C GLY A 55 10.82 6.13 -3.44
N GLY A 56 12.09 6.12 -3.87
CA GLY A 56 12.50 5.87 -5.26
C GLY A 56 12.71 4.40 -5.59
N GLY A 57 12.32 3.50 -4.67
CA GLY A 57 12.24 2.07 -4.89
C GLY A 57 13.47 1.28 -4.42
N PRO A 58 13.25 0.10 -3.81
CA PRO A 58 14.32 -0.66 -3.17
C PRO A 58 15.30 -1.30 -4.13
N GLY A 59 16.52 -1.54 -3.64
CA GLY A 59 17.53 -2.35 -4.32
C GLY A 59 18.11 -1.74 -5.61
N ASN A 60 17.82 -0.47 -5.91
CA ASN A 60 18.23 0.20 -7.14
C ASN A 60 19.28 1.32 -6.96
N TRP A 61 19.61 1.68 -5.71
CA TRP A 61 20.43 2.85 -5.37
C TRP A 61 21.76 2.51 -4.67
N GLY A 62 21.85 1.30 -4.13
CA GLY A 62 22.95 0.85 -3.28
C GLY A 62 22.53 -0.37 -2.45
N VAL A 63 23.47 -0.93 -1.71
CA VAL A 63 23.17 -1.91 -0.66
C VAL A 63 23.01 -1.15 0.66
N VAL A 64 21.77 -0.95 1.10
CA VAL A 64 21.47 -0.40 2.43
C VAL A 64 21.94 -1.38 3.50
N THR A 65 22.77 -0.91 4.43
CA THR A 65 23.30 -1.69 5.56
C THR A 65 22.61 -1.34 6.88
N SER A 66 22.18 -0.08 7.05
CA SER A 66 21.38 0.34 8.20
C SER A 66 20.53 1.58 7.86
N LEU A 67 19.62 1.95 8.77
CA LEU A 67 18.88 3.20 8.72
C LEU A 67 18.54 3.71 10.12
N THR A 68 18.44 5.03 10.24
CA THR A 68 17.94 5.72 11.44
C THR A 68 16.51 6.19 11.18
N VAL A 69 15.57 5.82 12.04
CA VAL A 69 14.14 6.19 11.93
C VAL A 69 13.65 6.94 13.16
N LYS A 70 12.60 7.75 12.98
CA LYS A 70 11.82 8.32 14.08
C LYS A 70 11.15 7.20 14.87
N ALA A 71 11.32 7.21 16.19
CA ALA A 71 10.43 6.53 17.11
C ALA A 71 9.37 7.53 17.60
N HIS A 72 8.14 7.05 17.81
CA HIS A 72 7.03 7.85 18.33
C HIS A 72 6.70 7.39 19.76
N ALA A 73 6.14 8.29 20.57
CA ALA A 73 5.67 7.93 21.90
C ALA A 73 4.52 6.94 21.78
N ASP A 74 4.58 5.84 22.53
CA ASP A 74 3.48 4.86 22.57
C ASP A 74 2.25 5.48 23.24
N ALA A 75 1.08 5.01 22.83
CA ALA A 75 -0.19 5.41 23.41
C ALA A 75 -1.21 4.28 23.26
N LYS A 76 -2.34 4.47 23.93
CA LYS A 76 -3.53 3.67 23.74
C LYS A 76 -3.96 3.64 22.27
N VAL A 77 -4.40 2.49 21.77
CA VAL A 77 -4.93 2.34 20.41
C VAL A 77 -6.32 1.71 20.46
N GLY A 78 -7.27 2.40 19.84
CA GLY A 78 -8.62 1.91 19.62
C GLY A 78 -8.67 1.08 18.34
N GLY A 79 -9.45 0.01 18.35
CA GLY A 79 -9.61 -0.91 17.23
C GLY A 79 -11.05 -1.27 16.96
N ALA A 80 -11.33 -1.68 15.72
CA ALA A 80 -12.58 -2.35 15.39
C ALA A 80 -12.43 -3.36 14.25
N THR A 81 -13.30 -4.38 14.28
CA THR A 81 -13.60 -5.22 13.13
C THR A 81 -15.08 -5.11 12.79
N LEU A 82 -15.40 -5.32 11.52
CA LEU A 82 -16.78 -5.48 11.05
C LEU A 82 -16.78 -6.55 9.96
N VAL A 83 -17.79 -7.43 9.92
CA VAL A 83 -17.93 -8.46 8.89
C VAL A 83 -19.37 -8.50 8.38
N ILE A 84 -19.53 -8.52 7.06
CA ILE A 84 -20.79 -8.70 6.34
C ILE A 84 -20.62 -9.90 5.41
N MET A 85 -21.44 -10.94 5.58
CA MET A 85 -21.46 -12.09 4.68
C MET A 85 -22.56 -11.89 3.62
N ALA A 86 -22.22 -12.07 2.35
CA ALA A 86 -23.18 -11.90 1.25
C ALA A 86 -24.29 -12.97 1.29
N ALA A 87 -24.00 -14.17 1.81
CA ALA A 87 -24.96 -15.26 1.94
C ALA A 87 -26.10 -14.98 2.94
N ASP A 88 -25.89 -14.07 3.89
CA ASP A 88 -26.86 -13.72 4.93
C ASP A 88 -27.78 -12.55 4.53
N ASN A 89 -27.51 -11.91 3.39
CA ASN A 89 -28.05 -10.61 2.97
C ASN A 89 -28.62 -10.66 1.55
N ASP A 90 -29.43 -9.66 1.18
CA ASP A 90 -29.79 -9.46 -0.22
C ASP A 90 -28.56 -9.01 -1.05
N ASN A 91 -28.46 -9.48 -2.30
CA ASN A 91 -27.30 -9.19 -3.14
C ASN A 91 -27.23 -7.74 -3.62
N ALA A 92 -28.35 -7.04 -3.81
CA ALA A 92 -28.32 -5.61 -4.12
C ALA A 92 -27.87 -4.82 -2.90
N ALA A 93 -28.52 -5.05 -1.75
CA ALA A 93 -28.21 -4.39 -0.48
C ALA A 93 -26.75 -4.64 -0.02
N PHE A 94 -26.20 -5.84 -0.23
CA PHE A 94 -24.80 -6.15 0.10
C PHE A 94 -23.79 -5.26 -0.64
N PHE A 95 -23.98 -5.01 -1.94
CA PHE A 95 -23.10 -4.11 -2.67
C PHE A 95 -23.37 -2.64 -2.34
N GLU A 96 -24.63 -2.26 -2.07
CA GLU A 96 -24.97 -0.92 -1.56
C GLU A 96 -24.31 -0.63 -0.21
N ALA A 97 -24.15 -1.64 0.66
CA ALA A 97 -23.39 -1.53 1.90
C ALA A 97 -21.89 -1.28 1.67
N ILE A 98 -21.29 -1.88 0.63
CA ILE A 98 -19.89 -1.62 0.25
C ILE A 98 -19.74 -0.20 -0.29
N ASP A 99 -20.70 0.28 -1.08
CA ASP A 99 -20.65 1.64 -1.62
C ASP A 99 -20.86 2.68 -0.50
N ALA A 100 -21.80 2.44 0.42
CA ALA A 100 -22.00 3.24 1.63
C ALA A 100 -20.75 3.26 2.54
N PHE A 101 -20.01 2.15 2.65
CA PHE A 101 -18.73 2.17 3.38
C PHE A 101 -17.72 3.15 2.75
N HIS A 102 -17.58 3.16 1.43
CA HIS A 102 -16.64 4.07 0.75
C HIS A 102 -17.06 5.54 0.89
N GLU A 103 -18.36 5.84 0.97
CA GLU A 103 -18.87 7.20 1.25
C GLU A 103 -18.45 7.70 2.65
N GLU A 104 -18.56 6.85 3.68
CA GLU A 104 -18.23 7.21 5.07
C GLU A 104 -16.72 7.16 5.38
N LEU A 105 -15.93 6.47 4.52
CA LEU A 105 -14.50 6.21 4.76
C LEU A 105 -13.65 7.48 4.94
N ALA A 106 -13.97 8.56 4.22
CA ALA A 106 -13.29 9.85 4.36
C ALA A 106 -13.39 10.39 5.80
N ALA A 107 -14.60 10.37 6.38
CA ALA A 107 -14.83 10.84 7.74
C ALA A 107 -14.12 9.99 8.81
N MET A 108 -13.98 8.67 8.57
CA MET A 108 -13.21 7.79 9.45
C MET A 108 -11.71 8.15 9.44
N VAL A 109 -11.15 8.42 8.26
CA VAL A 109 -9.73 8.79 8.08
C VAL A 109 -9.45 10.19 8.63
N ASP A 110 -10.32 11.17 8.34
CA ASP A 110 -10.25 12.53 8.90
C ASP A 110 -10.33 12.52 10.44
N GLY A 111 -11.08 11.57 11.00
CA GLY A 111 -11.13 11.27 12.43
C GLY A 111 -9.83 10.72 13.03
N GLY A 112 -8.78 10.56 12.23
CA GLY A 112 -7.44 10.14 12.64
C GLY A 112 -7.20 8.62 12.57
N SER A 113 -8.07 7.86 11.90
CA SER A 113 -7.92 6.41 11.77
C SER A 113 -7.23 5.97 10.48
N MET A 114 -6.74 4.73 10.46
CA MET A 114 -6.34 4.00 9.26
C MET A 114 -7.18 2.73 9.18
N VAL A 115 -7.96 2.58 8.11
CA VAL A 115 -8.98 1.53 7.98
C VAL A 115 -8.52 0.50 6.94
N VAL A 116 -8.11 -0.68 7.38
CA VAL A 116 -7.86 -1.83 6.50
C VAL A 116 -9.18 -2.58 6.31
N TYR A 117 -9.58 -2.79 5.07
CA TYR A 117 -10.84 -3.45 4.72
C TYR A 117 -10.68 -4.35 3.49
N TYR A 118 -11.57 -5.32 3.32
CA TYR A 118 -11.52 -6.31 2.26
C TYR A 118 -12.91 -6.52 1.71
N PHE A 119 -13.05 -6.76 0.41
CA PHE A 119 -14.30 -7.33 -0.12
C PHE A 119 -14.07 -8.24 -1.32
N ALA A 120 -15.00 -9.19 -1.48
CA ALA A 120 -15.15 -10.05 -2.64
C ALA A 120 -16.64 -10.32 -2.85
N ALA A 121 -17.01 -11.17 -3.83
CA ALA A 121 -18.42 -11.51 -4.08
C ALA A 121 -19.15 -12.14 -2.87
N ALA A 122 -18.41 -12.73 -1.92
CA ALA A 122 -18.96 -13.47 -0.80
C ALA A 122 -18.95 -12.72 0.55
N PHE A 123 -18.15 -11.66 0.71
CA PHE A 123 -17.97 -10.97 1.99
C PHE A 123 -17.45 -9.54 1.84
N PHE A 124 -17.73 -8.71 2.85
CA PHE A 124 -17.03 -7.46 3.15
C PHE A 124 -16.53 -7.54 4.60
N GLN A 125 -15.34 -7.02 4.88
CA GLN A 125 -14.85 -6.89 6.25
C GLN A 125 -13.97 -5.67 6.47
N ILE A 126 -14.02 -5.10 7.68
CA ILE A 126 -13.01 -4.19 8.24
C ILE A 126 -12.11 -5.04 9.15
N ALA A 127 -10.82 -5.09 8.85
CA ALA A 127 -9.85 -5.96 9.53
C ALA A 127 -8.42 -5.39 9.48
N PRO A 128 -8.07 -4.40 10.35
CA PRO A 128 -8.95 -3.66 11.25
C PRO A 128 -9.07 -2.16 10.91
N LEU A 129 -9.94 -1.45 11.63
CA LEU A 129 -9.77 -0.02 11.86
C LEU A 129 -8.72 0.18 12.96
N ASN A 130 -7.75 1.07 12.72
CA ASN A 130 -6.68 1.43 13.66
C ASN A 130 -6.83 2.90 14.05
N ALA A 131 -6.97 3.21 15.34
CA ALA A 131 -7.15 4.57 15.84
C ALA A 131 -6.15 4.89 16.96
N PHE A 132 -5.02 5.50 16.61
CA PHE A 132 -3.98 5.85 17.57
C PHE A 132 -4.42 6.96 18.53
N ASN A 133 -4.08 6.81 19.81
CA ASN A 133 -4.47 7.72 20.89
C ASN A 133 -6.00 7.93 20.97
N LYS A 134 -6.75 6.85 20.78
CA LYS A 134 -8.22 6.81 20.88
C LYS A 134 -8.70 5.64 21.72
N THR A 135 -9.86 5.83 22.31
CA THR A 135 -10.62 4.82 23.07
C THR A 135 -11.53 3.98 22.17
N ALA A 136 -12.02 2.85 22.69
CA ALA A 136 -13.04 2.05 21.98
C ALA A 136 -14.33 2.85 21.69
N ASP A 137 -14.73 3.77 22.58
CA ASP A 137 -15.95 4.57 22.41
C ASP A 137 -15.79 5.70 21.37
N GLU A 138 -14.59 6.25 21.21
CA GLU A 138 -14.27 7.09 20.05
C GLU A 138 -14.32 6.29 18.75
N VAL A 139 -13.84 5.04 18.72
CA VAL A 139 -13.95 4.18 17.53
C VAL A 139 -15.41 3.83 17.21
N ARG A 140 -16.24 3.57 18.22
CA ARG A 140 -17.71 3.45 18.03
C ARG A 140 -18.29 4.71 17.39
N THR A 141 -17.83 5.89 17.82
CA THR A 141 -18.29 7.18 17.28
C THR A 141 -17.87 7.37 15.81
N LEU A 142 -16.64 6.97 15.45
CA LEU A 142 -16.16 7.00 14.06
C LEU A 142 -16.92 6.05 13.13
N LEU A 143 -17.30 4.86 13.61
CA LEU A 143 -18.06 3.88 12.83
C LEU A 143 -19.58 4.10 12.84
N ALA A 144 -20.12 4.90 13.76
CA ALA A 144 -21.55 5.08 13.95
C ALA A 144 -22.34 5.50 12.67
N PRO A 145 -21.83 6.41 11.80
CA PRO A 145 -22.51 6.74 10.55
C PRO A 145 -22.68 5.52 9.64
N PHE A 146 -21.62 4.74 9.43
CA PHE A 146 -21.67 3.53 8.61
C PHE A 146 -22.56 2.46 9.22
N VAL A 147 -22.49 2.23 10.53
CA VAL A 147 -23.38 1.30 11.25
C VAL A 147 -24.85 1.69 11.07
N ALA A 148 -25.18 2.98 11.16
CA ALA A 148 -26.54 3.47 10.92
C ALA A 148 -27.00 3.29 9.45
N ARG A 149 -26.10 3.39 8.47
CA ARG A 149 -26.39 3.04 7.07
C ARG A 149 -26.69 1.55 6.92
N LEU A 150 -25.91 0.66 7.56
CA LEU A 150 -26.16 -0.78 7.55
C LEU A 150 -27.50 -1.15 8.18
N ASP A 151 -27.83 -0.55 9.33
CA ASP A 151 -29.12 -0.76 10.02
C ASP A 151 -30.29 -0.28 9.15
N GLY A 152 -30.15 0.88 8.48
CA GLY A 152 -31.16 1.43 7.56
C GLY A 152 -31.38 0.59 6.30
N LEU A 153 -30.33 -0.09 5.82
CA LEU A 153 -30.39 -1.07 4.72
C LEU A 153 -30.87 -2.46 5.17
N GLY A 154 -31.04 -2.70 6.47
CA GLY A 154 -31.42 -4.01 7.02
C GLY A 154 -30.32 -5.07 6.90
N ILE A 155 -29.05 -4.65 6.79
CA ILE A 155 -27.92 -5.55 6.63
C ILE A 155 -27.65 -6.31 7.93
N LYS A 156 -27.42 -7.62 7.82
CA LYS A 156 -26.85 -8.44 8.89
C LYS A 156 -25.33 -8.35 8.85
N TYR A 157 -24.76 -7.87 9.94
CA TYR A 157 -23.33 -7.73 10.14
C TYR A 157 -22.92 -8.15 11.56
N THR A 158 -21.64 -8.44 11.76
CA THR A 158 -21.01 -8.54 13.09
C THR A 158 -20.02 -7.41 13.24
N VAL A 159 -20.01 -6.72 14.37
CA VAL A 159 -19.04 -5.65 14.68
C VAL A 159 -18.45 -5.86 16.07
N ALA A 160 -17.15 -5.66 16.20
CA ALA A 160 -16.43 -5.72 17.48
C ALA A 160 -15.54 -4.49 17.63
N TYR A 161 -15.40 -4.02 18.87
CA TYR A 161 -14.61 -2.84 19.23
C TYR A 161 -13.60 -3.25 20.31
N SER A 162 -12.38 -2.75 20.24
CA SER A 162 -11.32 -3.01 21.21
C SER A 162 -10.57 -1.75 21.59
N GLU A 163 -9.83 -1.85 22.67
CA GLU A 163 -8.90 -0.83 23.15
C GLU A 163 -7.71 -1.53 23.80
N PHE A 164 -6.51 -1.07 23.50
CA PHE A 164 -5.26 -1.56 24.09
C PHE A 164 -4.46 -0.39 24.60
N ASP A 165 -3.82 -0.53 25.77
CA ASP A 165 -3.00 0.54 26.36
C ASP A 165 -1.65 0.77 25.67
N SER A 166 -1.28 -0.08 24.70
CA SER A 166 -0.07 0.03 23.89
C SER A 166 -0.34 -0.38 22.43
N TYR A 167 0.41 0.18 21.50
CA TYR A 167 0.40 -0.24 20.10
C TYR A 167 0.77 -1.72 19.93
N TYR A 168 1.66 -2.27 20.78
CA TYR A 168 2.05 -3.68 20.70
C TYR A 168 0.86 -4.64 20.88
N GLY A 169 0.02 -4.40 21.90
CA GLY A 169 -1.16 -5.24 22.16
C GLY A 169 -2.20 -5.17 21.03
N HIS A 170 -2.42 -3.96 20.50
CA HIS A 170 -3.28 -3.74 19.32
C HIS A 170 -2.73 -4.45 18.08
N TYR A 171 -1.42 -4.37 17.84
CA TYR A 171 -0.80 -5.00 16.69
C TYR A 171 -0.89 -6.52 16.76
N ASP A 172 -0.58 -7.15 17.91
CA ASP A 172 -0.67 -8.60 18.06
C ASP A 172 -2.11 -9.11 17.91
N GLN A 173 -3.11 -8.36 18.41
CA GLN A 173 -4.53 -8.71 18.24
C GLN A 173 -4.97 -8.81 16.77
N TYR A 174 -4.44 -7.94 15.90
CA TYR A 174 -4.96 -7.77 14.54
C TYR A 174 -4.04 -8.28 13.43
N PHE A 175 -2.74 -8.29 13.67
CA PHE A 175 -1.70 -8.66 12.71
C PHE A 175 -0.87 -9.86 13.20
N GLY A 176 -1.15 -10.38 14.39
CA GLY A 176 -0.46 -11.52 15.00
C GLY A 176 -0.94 -12.90 14.52
N PRO A 177 -0.50 -13.98 15.17
CA PRO A 177 0.37 -13.98 16.35
C PRO A 177 1.79 -13.52 16.01
N LEU A 178 2.31 -12.57 16.79
CA LEU A 178 3.70 -12.15 16.70
C LEU A 178 4.66 -13.31 17.06
N PRO A 179 5.87 -13.36 16.46
CA PRO A 179 6.47 -12.35 15.57
C PRO A 179 6.20 -12.59 14.07
N ILE A 180 5.44 -13.62 13.70
CA ILE A 180 5.29 -14.07 12.30
C ILE A 180 4.10 -13.38 11.62
N GLY A 181 2.99 -13.20 12.35
CA GLY A 181 1.75 -12.64 11.82
C GLY A 181 0.99 -13.56 10.86
N ASN A 182 -0.07 -13.03 10.25
CA ASN A 182 -1.03 -13.82 9.44
C ASN A 182 -1.52 -13.15 8.14
N ILE A 183 -1.00 -11.97 7.75
CA ILE A 183 -1.53 -11.18 6.62
C ILE A 183 -0.76 -11.42 5.29
N GLN A 184 -1.50 -11.45 4.18
CA GLN A 184 -1.02 -11.49 2.78
C GLN A 184 -1.44 -10.20 2.03
N VAL A 185 -0.70 -9.74 1.01
CA VAL A 185 -0.75 -8.33 0.49
C VAL A 185 -0.60 -8.18 -1.06
N GLY A 186 -1.06 -7.05 -1.66
CA GLY A 186 -1.10 -6.69 -3.11
C GLY A 186 -1.57 -5.22 -3.38
N ILE A 187 -1.83 -4.74 -4.64
CA ILE A 187 -2.11 -3.29 -4.96
C ILE A 187 -3.28 -2.94 -5.95
N ALA A 188 -3.97 -1.80 -5.70
CA ALA A 188 -4.91 -1.01 -6.55
C ALA A 188 -5.33 0.35 -5.87
N HIS A 189 -6.32 1.12 -6.39
CA HIS A 189 -7.00 2.30 -5.76
C HIS A 189 -8.41 2.46 -6.39
N ILE A 190 -9.54 2.70 -5.67
CA ILE A 190 -10.90 2.74 -6.31
C ILE A 190 -11.97 3.58 -5.59
N GLY A 191 -12.93 4.09 -6.37
CA GLY A 191 -14.33 4.39 -5.98
C GLY A 191 -15.35 3.29 -6.38
N SER A 192 -16.48 3.68 -6.98
CA SER A 192 -17.72 2.86 -7.13
C SER A 192 -17.68 1.73 -8.18
N PHE A 193 -16.79 0.75 -8.02
CA PHE A 193 -16.61 -0.38 -8.95
C PHE A 193 -16.64 -1.77 -8.28
N SER A 194 -17.02 -1.80 -7.00
CA SER A 194 -17.02 -2.97 -6.10
C SER A 194 -17.60 -4.25 -6.74
N ARG A 195 -18.79 -4.15 -7.33
CA ARG A 195 -19.52 -5.26 -7.98
C ARG A 195 -18.79 -5.86 -9.18
N SER A 196 -18.08 -5.06 -9.98
CA SER A 196 -17.44 -5.52 -11.22
C SER A 196 -16.22 -6.41 -10.95
N LEU A 197 -15.40 -6.02 -9.97
CA LEU A 197 -14.22 -6.78 -9.56
C LEU A 197 -14.59 -8.10 -8.89
N ALA A 198 -15.57 -8.03 -7.98
CA ALA A 198 -16.14 -9.21 -7.33
C ALA A 198 -16.69 -10.22 -8.36
N ALA A 199 -17.38 -9.74 -9.41
CA ALA A 199 -17.88 -10.58 -10.50
C ALA A 199 -16.78 -11.19 -11.38
N LYS A 200 -15.58 -10.60 -11.42
CA LYS A 200 -14.39 -11.14 -12.10
C LYS A 200 -13.50 -12.01 -11.20
N GLY A 201 -13.95 -12.35 -9.99
CA GLY A 201 -13.22 -13.23 -9.06
C GLY A 201 -12.04 -12.55 -8.35
N ALA A 202 -11.89 -11.24 -8.45
CA ALA A 202 -10.86 -10.51 -7.73
C ALA A 202 -11.27 -10.26 -6.27
N THR A 203 -10.33 -10.44 -5.34
CA THR A 203 -10.48 -9.93 -3.98
C THR A 203 -9.86 -8.54 -3.89
N PHE A 204 -10.63 -7.60 -3.36
CA PHE A 204 -10.17 -6.25 -3.07
C PHE A 204 -9.70 -6.14 -1.62
N ILE A 205 -8.58 -5.46 -1.38
CA ILE A 205 -8.11 -5.10 -0.03
C ILE A 205 -7.81 -3.61 -0.01
N GLY A 206 -8.70 -2.82 0.57
CA GLY A 206 -8.54 -1.38 0.70
C GLY A 206 -7.91 -0.94 2.01
N VAL A 207 -7.28 0.23 1.98
CA VAL A 207 -6.64 0.89 3.12
C VAL A 207 -6.96 2.38 3.03
N GLY A 208 -7.95 2.81 3.82
CA GLY A 208 -8.24 4.22 4.05
C GLY A 208 -7.13 4.84 4.89
N THR A 209 -6.45 5.87 4.38
CA THR A 209 -5.38 6.59 5.09
C THR A 209 -5.17 7.99 4.51
N ASP A 210 -4.75 8.96 5.33
CA ASP A 210 -4.26 10.28 4.89
C ASP A 210 -2.79 10.45 5.28
N VAL A 211 -1.91 10.56 4.28
CA VAL A 211 -0.48 10.86 4.47
C VAL A 211 -0.05 12.18 3.81
N GLY A 212 -1.00 13.04 3.41
CA GLY A 212 -0.74 14.29 2.69
C GLY A 212 0.06 15.32 3.50
N ARG A 213 -0.09 15.31 4.83
CA ARG A 213 0.58 16.25 5.74
C ARG A 213 2.04 15.94 6.10
N PHE A 214 2.56 14.75 5.78
CA PHE A 214 3.86 14.29 6.29
C PHE A 214 5.06 14.54 5.37
N GLY A 215 4.83 14.72 4.07
CA GLY A 215 5.90 14.86 3.09
C GLY A 215 5.47 15.53 1.79
N ASN A 216 6.44 16.03 1.05
CA ASN A 216 6.28 16.66 -0.26
C ASN A 216 7.49 16.34 -1.16
N LYS A 217 7.49 16.83 -2.40
CA LYS A 217 8.54 16.60 -3.39
C LYS A 217 9.96 16.96 -2.95
N ASP A 218 10.11 17.87 -1.97
CA ASP A 218 11.42 18.34 -1.48
C ASP A 218 11.89 17.55 -0.23
N SER A 219 11.01 16.77 0.40
CA SER A 219 11.33 15.98 1.58
C SER A 219 11.81 14.56 1.27
N ASN A 220 11.22 13.92 0.27
CA ASN A 220 11.48 12.53 -0.14
C ASN A 220 10.87 12.26 -1.53
N SER A 221 11.20 11.13 -2.16
CA SER A 221 10.83 10.81 -3.55
C SER A 221 9.59 9.92 -3.72
N VAL A 222 8.87 9.64 -2.62
CA VAL A 222 7.55 8.99 -2.60
C VAL A 222 6.65 9.55 -3.71
N THR A 223 6.03 8.67 -4.51
CA THR A 223 5.18 9.09 -5.63
C THR A 223 4.08 10.07 -5.17
N PRO A 224 3.88 11.22 -5.85
CA PRO A 224 3.01 12.29 -5.35
C PRO A 224 1.55 11.87 -5.12
N ALA A 225 1.07 10.83 -5.81
CA ALA A 225 -0.29 10.30 -5.65
C ALA A 225 -0.64 9.99 -4.19
N TRP A 226 0.34 9.52 -3.40
CA TRP A 226 0.18 9.27 -1.96
C TRP A 226 -0.31 10.49 -1.17
N ARG A 227 0.00 11.71 -1.60
CA ARG A 227 -0.31 12.94 -0.86
C ARG A 227 -1.73 13.45 -1.10
N SER A 228 -2.45 12.83 -2.04
CA SER A 228 -3.84 13.14 -2.38
C SER A 228 -4.76 11.90 -2.35
N ALA A 229 -4.22 10.70 -2.15
CA ALA A 229 -4.97 9.47 -2.08
C ALA A 229 -5.61 9.29 -0.70
N LEU A 230 -6.93 9.03 -0.68
CA LEU A 230 -7.65 8.58 0.51
C LEU A 230 -7.58 7.06 0.69
N VAL A 231 -7.56 6.31 -0.43
CA VAL A 231 -7.67 4.85 -0.44
C VAL A 231 -6.53 4.27 -1.26
N HIS A 232 -5.46 3.83 -0.60
CA HIS A 232 -4.58 2.85 -1.20
C HIS A 232 -5.25 1.48 -1.10
N ALA A 233 -5.25 0.67 -2.14
CA ALA A 233 -5.90 -0.63 -2.10
C ALA A 233 -5.07 -1.75 -2.75
N THR A 234 -5.73 -2.86 -3.08
CA THR A 234 -5.18 -4.15 -3.50
C THR A 234 -6.15 -4.84 -4.44
N LEU A 235 -5.64 -5.47 -5.49
CA LEU A 235 -6.33 -6.57 -6.16
C LEU A 235 -5.50 -7.84 -6.08
N THR A 236 -6.13 -8.94 -5.73
CA THR A 236 -5.57 -10.29 -5.88
C THR A 236 -6.52 -11.19 -6.64
N THR A 237 -5.95 -12.05 -7.48
CA THR A 237 -6.62 -13.23 -8.02
C THR A 237 -6.01 -14.47 -7.37
N VAL A 238 -6.75 -15.57 -7.33
CA VAL A 238 -6.31 -16.80 -6.64
C VAL A 238 -5.28 -17.53 -7.50
N TRP A 239 -4.18 -17.95 -6.88
CA TRP A 239 -3.29 -18.94 -7.48
C TRP A 239 -3.80 -20.35 -7.16
N ASP A 240 -4.03 -21.15 -8.20
CA ASP A 240 -4.39 -22.56 -8.08
C ASP A 240 -3.15 -23.43 -8.38
N PHE A 241 -2.78 -24.30 -7.43
CA PHE A 241 -1.63 -25.19 -7.56
C PHE A 241 -1.95 -26.49 -8.31
N GLU A 242 -3.23 -26.80 -8.54
CA GLU A 242 -3.70 -27.99 -9.28
C GLU A 242 -4.11 -27.66 -10.72
N ALA A 243 -4.33 -26.37 -11.03
CA ALA A 243 -4.68 -25.91 -12.37
C ALA A 243 -3.51 -26.01 -13.39
N PRO A 244 -3.82 -26.15 -14.69
CA PRO A 244 -2.85 -25.95 -15.77
C PRO A 244 -2.08 -24.62 -15.64
N TRP A 245 -0.77 -24.65 -15.90
CA TRP A 245 0.08 -23.46 -15.85
C TRP A 245 -0.39 -22.33 -16.79
N GLU A 246 -0.97 -22.70 -17.93
CA GLU A 246 -1.55 -21.75 -18.89
C GLU A 246 -2.74 -20.96 -18.32
N ASP A 247 -3.55 -21.55 -17.44
CA ASP A 247 -4.65 -20.85 -16.76
C ASP A 247 -4.11 -19.81 -15.77
N MET A 248 -2.97 -20.11 -15.12
CA MET A 248 -2.30 -19.16 -14.23
C MET A 248 -1.62 -18.02 -14.99
N LEU A 249 -1.12 -18.26 -16.21
CA LEU A 249 -0.67 -17.17 -17.10
C LEU A 249 -1.84 -16.32 -17.59
N ALA A 250 -2.96 -16.94 -17.98
CA ALA A 250 -4.19 -16.21 -18.33
C ALA A 250 -4.74 -15.38 -17.16
N ASN A 251 -4.55 -15.83 -15.92
CA ASN A 251 -4.89 -15.09 -14.71
C ASN A 251 -3.95 -13.88 -14.44
N GLN A 252 -2.66 -13.98 -14.81
CA GLN A 252 -1.77 -12.81 -14.84
C GLN A 252 -2.23 -11.80 -15.91
N ASP A 253 -2.56 -12.28 -17.12
CA ASP A 253 -3.10 -11.43 -18.18
C ASP A 253 -4.45 -10.78 -17.80
N LEU A 254 -5.31 -11.47 -17.05
CA LEU A 254 -6.55 -10.88 -16.49
C LEU A 254 -6.23 -9.68 -15.60
N MET A 255 -5.23 -9.79 -14.72
CA MET A 255 -4.79 -8.69 -13.86
C MET A 255 -4.25 -7.52 -14.69
N THR A 256 -3.23 -7.75 -15.52
CA THR A 256 -2.54 -6.72 -16.31
C THR A 256 -3.46 -6.07 -17.35
N ASN A 257 -4.23 -6.88 -18.08
CA ASN A 257 -4.88 -6.44 -19.31
C ASN A 257 -6.36 -6.07 -19.15
N VAL A 258 -7.01 -6.46 -18.05
CA VAL A 258 -8.42 -6.15 -17.77
C VAL A 258 -8.54 -5.39 -16.45
N LEU A 259 -8.19 -6.01 -15.32
CA LEU A 259 -8.47 -5.45 -14.00
C LEU A 259 -7.74 -4.12 -13.79
N MET A 260 -6.42 -4.07 -13.98
CA MET A 260 -5.64 -2.84 -13.77
C MET A 260 -6.02 -1.72 -14.75
N LYS A 261 -6.43 -2.03 -15.99
CA LYS A 261 -6.92 -1.02 -16.94
C LYS A 261 -8.26 -0.40 -16.52
N GLU A 262 -9.16 -1.21 -15.95
CA GLU A 262 -10.41 -0.69 -15.38
C GLU A 262 -10.15 0.22 -14.18
N ILE A 263 -9.16 -0.11 -13.35
CA ILE A 263 -8.70 0.71 -12.21
C ILE A 263 -8.11 2.05 -12.68
N GLU A 264 -7.10 2.00 -13.54
CA GLU A 264 -6.41 3.19 -14.07
C GLU A 264 -7.37 4.18 -14.76
N ALA A 265 -8.36 3.65 -15.49
CA ALA A 265 -9.40 4.46 -16.13
C ALA A 265 -10.31 5.19 -15.13
N LEU A 266 -10.54 4.60 -13.95
CA LEU A 266 -11.32 5.20 -12.86
C LEU A 266 -10.49 6.14 -11.97
N THR A 267 -9.17 5.95 -11.92
CA THR A 267 -8.23 6.78 -11.12
C THR A 267 -7.16 7.48 -11.97
N PRO A 268 -7.54 8.37 -12.92
CA PRO A 268 -6.60 8.96 -13.87
C PRO A 268 -5.55 9.89 -13.24
N THR A 269 -5.78 10.36 -12.01
CA THR A 269 -4.85 11.16 -11.20
C THR A 269 -4.14 10.34 -10.12
N GLY A 270 -4.37 9.02 -10.08
CA GLY A 270 -3.75 8.10 -9.12
C GLY A 270 -2.34 7.68 -9.53
N GLY A 271 -1.89 6.59 -8.92
CA GLY A 271 -0.66 5.87 -9.26
C GLY A 271 -0.68 4.51 -8.57
N ALA A 272 0.33 3.69 -8.84
CA ALA A 272 0.51 2.39 -8.22
C ALA A 272 1.71 2.43 -7.28
N TYR A 273 1.58 1.86 -6.08
CA TYR A 273 2.72 1.69 -5.17
C TYR A 273 3.56 0.50 -5.67
N MET A 274 4.87 0.63 -5.82
CA MET A 274 5.63 -0.38 -6.58
C MET A 274 5.84 -1.73 -5.88
N ASN A 275 5.71 -1.78 -4.54
CA ASN A 275 6.14 -2.92 -3.74
C ASN A 275 5.23 -4.15 -3.80
N GLU A 276 3.98 -3.97 -4.18
CA GLU A 276 2.94 -5.01 -4.20
C GLU A 276 2.10 -4.92 -5.51
N ALA A 277 2.70 -4.34 -6.57
CA ALA A 277 2.09 -4.10 -7.88
C ALA A 277 2.46 -5.15 -8.93
N ASP A 278 1.85 -5.04 -10.11
CA ASP A 278 2.09 -5.92 -11.25
C ASP A 278 3.53 -5.77 -11.81
N PHE A 279 4.24 -6.88 -11.92
CA PHE A 279 5.56 -6.95 -12.56
C PHE A 279 5.52 -6.71 -14.08
N GLN A 280 4.32 -6.74 -14.67
CA GLN A 280 4.04 -6.43 -16.07
C GLN A 280 3.50 -5.01 -16.29
N GLN A 281 3.38 -4.19 -15.24
CA GLN A 281 2.77 -2.86 -15.28
C GLN A 281 3.27 -2.02 -16.48
N PRO A 282 2.42 -1.73 -17.49
CA PRO A 282 2.78 -0.82 -18.56
C PRO A 282 2.96 0.59 -18.01
N ASN A 283 3.88 1.36 -18.61
CA ASN A 283 4.19 2.74 -18.22
C ASN A 283 4.58 2.90 -16.73
N PHE A 284 5.24 1.89 -16.13
CA PHE A 284 5.63 1.88 -14.72
C PHE A 284 6.33 3.17 -14.25
N GLN A 285 7.04 3.86 -15.15
CA GLN A 285 7.68 5.15 -14.89
C GLN A 285 6.68 6.19 -14.36
N LYS A 286 5.52 6.29 -15.02
CA LYS A 286 4.41 7.16 -14.61
C LYS A 286 3.72 6.60 -13.37
N GLU A 287 3.34 5.32 -13.38
CA GLU A 287 2.47 4.80 -12.33
C GLU A 287 3.18 4.67 -10.98
N PHE A 288 4.45 4.26 -10.96
CA PHE A 288 5.21 4.03 -9.72
C PHE A 288 5.91 5.27 -9.18
N PHE A 289 6.30 6.22 -10.04
CA PHE A 289 7.12 7.37 -9.65
C PHE A 289 6.52 8.74 -10.02
N GLY A 290 5.51 8.78 -10.91
CA GLY A 290 4.84 10.01 -11.32
C GLY A 290 5.81 11.08 -11.83
N SER A 291 5.62 12.32 -11.37
CA SER A 291 6.51 13.44 -11.73
C SER A 291 7.95 13.31 -11.23
N ASN A 292 8.23 12.39 -10.30
CA ASN A 292 9.56 12.22 -9.73
C ASN A 292 10.50 11.43 -10.66
N TYR A 293 9.96 10.72 -11.65
CA TYR A 293 10.74 9.78 -12.47
C TYR A 293 11.99 10.39 -13.12
N ASN A 294 11.86 11.55 -13.78
CA ASN A 294 12.98 12.17 -14.50
C ASN A 294 14.09 12.66 -13.54
N ALA A 295 13.71 13.11 -12.34
CA ALA A 295 14.67 13.50 -11.31
C ALA A 295 15.40 12.26 -10.76
N LEU A 296 14.65 11.20 -10.45
CA LEU A 296 15.22 9.91 -10.04
C LEU A 296 16.16 9.35 -11.11
N LEU A 297 15.79 9.36 -12.40
CA LEU A 297 16.62 8.83 -13.48
C LEU A 297 17.96 9.58 -13.60
N CYS A 298 17.95 10.90 -13.44
CA CYS A 298 19.16 11.72 -13.37
C CYS A 298 20.06 11.30 -12.19
N LEU A 299 19.47 11.04 -11.01
CA LEU A 299 20.21 10.56 -9.85
C LEU A 299 20.71 9.12 -10.02
N LYS A 300 19.97 8.24 -10.69
CA LYS A 300 20.40 6.88 -11.02
C LYS A 300 21.66 6.91 -11.89
N GLN A 301 21.68 7.79 -12.90
CA GLN A 301 22.86 8.02 -13.74
C GLN A 301 24.06 8.62 -12.97
N LYS A 302 23.83 9.38 -11.90
CA LYS A 302 24.90 9.89 -11.01
C LYS A 302 25.48 8.80 -10.12
N TRP A 303 24.63 8.01 -9.46
CA TRP A 303 25.03 7.09 -8.38
C TRP A 303 25.35 5.67 -8.86
N ASP A 304 24.80 5.27 -10.01
CA ASP A 304 25.03 3.98 -10.66
C ASP A 304 25.01 4.13 -12.21
N PRO A 305 26.01 4.83 -12.80
CA PRO A 305 26.07 5.11 -14.23
C PRO A 305 26.15 3.86 -15.12
N GLU A 306 26.63 2.75 -14.57
CA GLU A 306 26.74 1.48 -15.29
C GLU A 306 25.52 0.55 -15.07
N GLY A 307 24.53 0.98 -14.29
CA GLY A 307 23.33 0.17 -14.00
C GLY A 307 23.66 -1.17 -13.33
N PHE A 308 24.64 -1.19 -12.42
CA PHE A 308 25.05 -2.36 -11.66
C PHE A 308 23.89 -2.94 -10.83
N PHE A 309 23.08 -2.06 -10.23
CA PHE A 309 21.84 -2.45 -9.55
C PHE A 309 20.70 -2.46 -10.56
N TYR A 310 20.09 -3.64 -10.74
CA TYR A 310 18.92 -3.85 -11.57
C TYR A 310 17.78 -4.47 -10.76
N VAL A 311 16.61 -3.86 -10.86
CA VAL A 311 15.32 -4.39 -10.39
C VAL A 311 14.30 -4.12 -11.49
N ARG A 312 13.47 -5.11 -11.83
CA ARG A 312 12.42 -4.97 -12.85
C ARG A 312 11.44 -3.86 -12.45
N ASN A 313 11.13 -2.96 -13.37
CA ASN A 313 10.27 -1.79 -13.18
C ASN A 313 10.78 -0.78 -12.12
N ALA A 314 12.09 -0.80 -11.81
CA ALA A 314 12.74 0.27 -11.07
C ALA A 314 13.26 1.37 -12.01
N VAL A 315 13.67 2.51 -11.43
CA VAL A 315 14.19 3.67 -12.17
C VAL A 315 15.39 3.29 -13.04
N GLY A 316 15.29 3.51 -14.35
CA GLY A 316 16.33 3.20 -15.33
C GLY A 316 16.41 1.72 -15.74
N SER A 317 15.51 0.86 -15.25
CA SER A 317 15.48 -0.57 -15.61
C SER A 317 15.18 -0.82 -17.09
N GLU A 318 14.57 0.14 -17.79
CA GLU A 318 14.33 0.13 -19.24
C GLU A 318 15.61 0.16 -20.09
N SER A 319 16.78 0.48 -19.50
CA SER A 319 18.09 0.33 -20.15
C SER A 319 18.54 -1.12 -20.28
N TRP A 320 17.78 -2.08 -19.74
CA TRP A 320 18.08 -3.51 -19.75
C TRP A 320 16.89 -4.33 -20.26
N GLY A 321 17.16 -5.25 -21.19
CA GLY A 321 16.25 -6.29 -21.63
C GLY A 321 16.61 -7.62 -20.98
N VAL A 322 15.61 -8.33 -20.45
CA VAL A 322 15.76 -9.69 -19.92
C VAL A 322 15.08 -10.66 -20.88
N ALA A 323 15.86 -11.58 -21.47
CA ALA A 323 15.37 -12.59 -22.39
C ALA A 323 14.70 -13.77 -21.65
N ASN A 324 13.97 -14.61 -22.39
CA ASN A 324 13.24 -15.76 -21.83
C ASN A 324 14.17 -16.83 -21.19
N ASP A 325 15.47 -16.83 -21.51
CA ASP A 325 16.50 -17.67 -20.85
C ASP A 325 17.04 -17.06 -19.54
N GLY A 326 16.50 -15.90 -19.13
CA GLY A 326 16.95 -15.13 -17.97
C GLY A 326 18.16 -14.22 -18.24
N ARG A 327 18.69 -14.18 -19.46
CA ARG A 327 19.86 -13.34 -19.80
C ARG A 327 19.49 -11.87 -19.84
N MET A 328 20.26 -11.06 -19.12
CA MET A 328 20.14 -9.60 -19.12
C MET A 328 21.15 -8.96 -20.08
N CYS A 329 20.68 -8.07 -20.95
CA CYS A 329 21.47 -7.33 -21.95
C CYS A 329 21.10 -5.84 -21.90
N ARG A 330 22.04 -4.92 -22.15
CA ARG A 330 21.70 -3.50 -22.38
C ARG A 330 20.94 -3.34 -23.70
N VAL A 331 20.02 -2.38 -23.75
CA VAL A 331 19.17 -2.03 -24.91
C VAL A 331 19.68 -0.76 -25.58
#